data_AF-A0A358HRM3-F1
#
_entry.id   AF-A0A358HRM3-F1
#
_cell.length_a   1.000
_cell.length_b   1.000
_cell.length_c   1.000
_cell.angle_alpha   90.00
_cell.angle_beta   90.00
_cell.angle_gamma   90.00
#
_symmetry.space_group_name_H-M   'P 1'
#
loop_
_entity.id
_entity.type
_entity.pdbx_description
1 polymer ?
#
loop_
_entity_poly.entity_id
_entity_poly.type
_entity_poly.pdbx_seq_one_letter_code
_entity_poly.pdbx_strand_id
1 'polypeptide(L)' 'MTVTAAKPHRKPTNISLDVDLLNEAKALGINISRTAELSLREAVAKQRAVLWKQENKAAIDASNSYVDRQGIPLASHRKF' A
#
# COMPACT_ATOMS: atom_id res chain seq x y z
N MET A 1 -0.37 15.53 -23.92
CA MET A 1 -1.69 15.20 -23.33
C MET A 1 -1.53 15.17 -21.82
N THR A 2 -1.91 16.23 -21.13
CA THR A 2 -1.84 16.30 -19.66
C THR A 2 -3.09 15.67 -19.08
N VAL A 3 -2.96 14.51 -18.44
CA VAL A 3 -4.05 13.89 -17.68
C VAL A 3 -4.25 14.71 -16.41
N THR A 4 -5.27 15.58 -16.41
CA THR A 4 -5.74 16.25 -15.20
C THR A 4 -6.31 15.19 -14.27
N ALA A 5 -5.58 14.84 -13.21
CA ALA A 5 -6.09 13.95 -12.17
C ALA A 5 -7.32 14.59 -11.51
N ALA A 6 -8.48 13.96 -11.66
CA ALA A 6 -9.73 14.41 -11.05
C ALA A 6 -9.59 14.46 -9.52
N LYS A 7 -10.08 15.54 -8.89
CA LYS A 7 -10.10 15.63 -7.42
C LYS A 7 -10.94 14.47 -6.89
N PRO A 8 -10.42 13.63 -5.98
CA PRO A 8 -11.18 12.52 -5.45
C PRO A 8 -12.43 13.04 -4.72
N HIS A 9 -13.58 12.45 -5.01
CA HIS A 9 -14.81 12.72 -4.26
C HIS A 9 -14.62 12.22 -2.82
N ARG A 10 -14.47 13.15 -1.88
CA ARG A 10 -14.33 12.83 -0.46
C ARG A 10 -15.70 12.76 0.18
N LYS A 11 -16.00 11.65 0.84
CA LYS A 11 -17.19 11.52 1.68
C LYS A 11 -16.81 11.83 3.14
N PRO A 12 -17.46 12.80 3.80
CA PRO A 12 -17.30 13.00 5.23
C PRO A 12 -17.70 11.71 5.96
N THR A 13 -16.82 11.23 6.83
CA THR A 13 -17.04 10.01 7.62
C THR A 13 -16.83 10.36 9.07
N ASN A 14 -17.82 10.06 9.92
CA ASN A 14 -17.70 10.29 11.36
C ASN A 14 -16.98 9.09 11.98
N ILE A 15 -15.91 9.34 12.72
CA ILE A 15 -15.09 8.32 13.39
C ILE A 15 -14.89 8.70 14.85
N SER A 16 -14.87 7.71 15.73
CA SER A 16 -14.54 7.90 17.14
C SER A 16 -13.04 7.69 17.35
N LEU A 17 -12.39 8.66 18.00
CA LEU A 17 -10.97 8.61 18.36
C LEU A 17 -10.81 9.02 19.81
N ASP A 18 -9.68 8.65 20.39
CA ASP A 18 -9.29 9.07 21.74
C ASP A 18 -9.25 10.61 21.83
N VAL A 19 -9.86 11.14 22.90
CA VAL A 19 -10.06 12.58 23.07
C VAL A 19 -8.74 13.28 23.40
N ASP A 20 -7.87 12.65 24.19
CA ASP A 20 -6.58 13.22 24.58
C ASP A 20 -5.66 13.29 23.36
N LEU A 21 -5.63 12.25 22.54
CA LEU A 21 -4.90 12.23 21.26
C LEU A 21 -5.41 13.32 20.30
N LEU A 22 -6.73 13.53 20.21
CA LEU A 22 -7.31 14.58 19.38
C LEU A 22 -6.91 15.97 19.86
N ASN A 23 -6.88 16.19 21.17
CA ASN A 23 -6.48 17.46 21.77
C ASN A 23 -4.99 17.73 21.54
N GLU A 24 -4.14 16.72 21.74
CA GLU A 24 -2.70 16.78 21.46
C GLU A 24 -2.44 17.08 19.98
N ALA A 25 -3.10 16.35 19.07
CA ALA A 25 -2.95 16.57 17.63
C ALA A 25 -3.34 18.00 17.22
N LYS A 26 -4.43 18.54 17.80
CA LYS A 26 -4.83 19.94 17.60
C LYS A 26 -3.80 20.92 18.15
N ALA A 27 -3.28 20.69 19.35
CA ALA A 27 -2.27 21.54 19.97
C ALA A 27 -0.97 21.58 19.15
N LEU A 28 -0.62 20.46 18.51
CA LEU A 28 0.53 20.34 17.62
C LEU A 28 0.25 20.82 16.18
N GLY A 29 -0.95 21.31 15.87
CA GLY A 29 -1.31 21.77 14.53
C GLY A 29 -1.41 20.66 13.47
N ILE A 30 -1.58 19.40 13.90
CA ILE A 30 -1.69 18.25 13.00
C ILE A 30 -3.04 18.29 12.28
N ASN A 31 -3.01 18.16 10.96
CA ASN A 31 -4.22 18.02 10.16
C ASN A 31 -4.75 16.58 10.28
N ILE A 32 -5.69 16.38 11.22
CA ILE A 32 -6.27 15.08 11.55
C ILE A 32 -6.86 14.39 10.32
N SER A 33 -7.67 15.11 9.53
CA SER A 33 -8.34 14.52 8.35
C SER A 33 -7.34 14.06 7.29
N ARG A 34 -6.30 14.85 7.02
CA ARG A 34 -5.26 14.48 6.04
C ARG A 34 -4.43 13.30 6.53
N THR A 35 -4.11 13.27 7.82
CA THR A 35 -3.34 12.20 8.44
C THR A 35 -4.13 10.90 8.43
N ALA A 36 -5.41 10.95 8.81
CA ALA A 36 -6.32 9.80 8.77
C ALA A 36 -6.46 9.24 7.35
N GLU A 37 -6.62 10.09 6.33
CA GLU A 37 -6.69 9.66 4.93
C GLU A 37 -5.40 8.95 4.49
N LEU A 38 -4.23 9.48 4.85
CA LEU A 38 -2.94 8.88 4.53
C LEU A 38 -2.78 7.52 5.21
N SER A 39 -2.99 7.45 6.52
CA SER A 39 -2.87 6.21 7.29
C SER A 39 -3.83 5.13 6.78
N LEU A 40 -5.07 5.52 6.44
CA LEU A 40 -6.05 4.59 5.87
C LEU A 40 -5.61 4.08 4.50
N ARG A 41 -5.08 4.94 3.63
CA ARG A 41 -4.54 4.55 2.32
C ARG A 41 -3.41 3.53 2.47
N GLU A 42 -2.50 3.76 3.41
CA GLU A 42 -1.39 2.83 3.69
C GLU A 42 -1.90 1.49 4.21
N ALA A 43 -2.85 1.50 5.16
CA ALA A 43 -3.44 0.28 5.69
C ALA A 43 -4.15 -0.53 4.59
N VAL A 44 -4.92 0.13 3.72
CA VAL A 44 -5.57 -0.50 2.57
C VAL A 44 -4.54 -1.08 1.60
N ALA A 45 -3.49 -0.34 1.26
CA ALA A 45 -2.44 -0.81 0.36
C ALA A 45 -1.73 -2.05 0.92
N LYS A 46 -1.39 -2.04 2.22
CA LYS A 46 -0.81 -3.19 2.91
C LYS A 46 -1.72 -4.41 2.85
N GLN A 47 -3.00 -4.25 3.16
CA GLN A 47 -3.95 -5.35 3.14
C GLN A 47 -4.15 -5.91 1.72
N ARG A 48 -4.23 -5.04 0.71
CA ARG A 48 -4.30 -5.47 -0.70
C ARG A 48 -3.07 -6.25 -1.13
N ALA A 49 -1.88 -5.84 -0.70
CA ALA A 49 -0.65 -6.57 -0.99
C ALA A 49 -0.65 -7.97 -0.35
N VAL A 50 -1.19 -8.11 0.86
CA VAL A 50 -1.36 -9.43 1.51
C VAL A 50 -2.31 -10.31 0.71
N LEU A 51 -3.49 -9.80 0.35
CA LEU A 51 -4.47 -10.55 -0.45
C LEU A 51 -3.87 -10.97 -1.80
N TRP A 52 -3.22 -10.04 -2.49
CA TRP A 52 -2.57 -10.34 -3.76
C TRP A 52 -1.53 -11.45 -3.64
N LYS A 53 -0.70 -11.44 -2.58
CA LYS A 53 0.27 -12.52 -2.33
C LYS A 53 -0.40 -13.87 -2.09
N GLN A 54 -1.54 -13.89 -1.40
CA GLN A 54 -2.30 -15.11 -1.17
C GLN A 54 -2.88 -15.65 -2.48
N GLU A 55 -3.51 -14.78 -3.27
CA GLU A 55 -4.10 -15.13 -4.57
C GLU A 55 -3.03 -15.63 -5.56
N ASN A 56 -1.83 -15.06 -5.52
CA ASN A 56 -0.74 -15.37 -6.45
C ASN A 56 0.24 -16.41 -5.90
N LYS A 57 -0.03 -17.00 -4.72
CA LYS A 57 0.89 -17.92 -4.05
C LYS A 57 1.30 -19.09 -4.94
N ALA A 58 0.35 -19.73 -5.62
CA ALA A 58 0.63 -20.87 -6.50
C ALA A 58 1.54 -20.48 -7.68
N ALA A 59 1.33 -19.32 -8.28
CA ALA A 59 2.16 -18.82 -9.38
C ALA A 59 3.58 -18.46 -8.91
N ILE A 60 3.69 -17.85 -7.73
CA ILE A 60 4.97 -17.53 -7.10
C ILE A 60 5.73 -18.82 -6.78
N ASP A 61 5.08 -19.81 -6.15
CA ASP A 61 5.71 -21.08 -5.78
C ASP A 61 6.17 -21.87 -7.03
N ALA A 62 5.37 -21.86 -8.10
CA ALA A 62 5.74 -22.47 -9.39
C ALA A 62 6.96 -21.76 -10.02
N SER A 63 6.98 -20.43 -10.01
CA SER A 63 8.10 -19.62 -10.51
C SER A 63 9.38 -19.88 -9.72
N ASN A 64 9.30 -19.89 -8.38
CA ASN A 64 10.43 -20.21 -7.49
C ASN A 64 10.97 -21.61 -7.77
N SER A 65 10.08 -22.61 -7.84
CA SER A 65 10.46 -24.00 -8.14
C SER A 65 11.15 -24.14 -9.50
N TYR A 66 10.75 -23.34 -10.50
CA TYR A 66 11.39 -23.33 -11.79
C TYR A 66 12.82 -22.77 -11.70
N VAL A 67 13.01 -21.64 -11.02
CA VAL A 67 14.33 -21.03 -10.81
C VAL A 67 15.24 -21.95 -10.01
N ASP A 68 14.74 -22.63 -8.98
CA ASP A 68 15.52 -23.58 -8.18
C ASP A 68 16.02 -24.76 -9.01
N ARG A 69 15.23 -25.22 -10.00
CA ARG A 69 15.56 -26.36 -10.85
C ARG A 69 16.41 -25.98 -12.07
N GLN A 70 16.16 -24.82 -12.67
CA GLN A 70 16.70 -24.42 -13.97
C GLN A 70 17.73 -23.28 -13.86
N GLY A 71 17.90 -22.72 -12.67
CA GLY A 71 18.68 -21.50 -12.46
C GLY A 71 17.91 -20.25 -12.90
N ILE A 72 18.55 -19.09 -12.71
CA ILE A 72 17.98 -17.79 -13.09
C ILE A 72 18.00 -17.67 -14.62
N PRO A 73 16.85 -17.50 -15.29
CA PRO A 73 16.81 -17.30 -16.73
C PRO A 73 17.67 -16.12 -17.15
N LEU A 74 18.43 -16.30 -18.24
CA LEU A 74 19.25 -15.26 -18.87
C LEU A 74 20.37 -14.70 -17.97
N ALA A 75 20.69 -15.33 -16.84
CA ALA A 75 21.78 -14.90 -15.97
C ALA A 75 23.12 -14.72 -16.70
N SER A 76 23.36 -15.53 -17.74
CA SER A 76 24.52 -15.47 -18.63
C SER A 76 24.68 -14.16 -19.41
N HIS A 77 23.64 -13.33 -19.53
CA HIS A 77 23.66 -12.08 -20.28
C HIS A 77 23.74 -10.83 -19.37
N ARG A 78 23.85 -11.02 -18.05
CA ARG A 78 23.96 -9.91 -17.09
C ARG A 78 25.34 -9.26 -17.21
N LYS A 79 25.38 -8.04 -17.77
CA LYS A 79 26.58 -7.19 -17.78
C LYS A 79 26.64 -6.41 -16.46
N PHE A 80 27.76 -6.54 -15.74
CA PHE A 80 28.06 -5.78 -14.53
C PHE A 80 28.79 -4.49 -14.90
#